data_AF-A0A960CY67-F1
#
_entry.id   AF-A0A960CY67-F1
#
_cell.length_a   1.000
_cell.length_b   1.000
_cell.length_c   1.000
_cell.angle_alpha   90.00
_cell.angle_beta   90.00
_cell.angle_gamma   90.00
#
_symmetry.space_group_name_H-M   'P 1'
#
loop_
_entity.id
_entity.type
_entity.pdbx_description
1 polymer ?
#
loop_
_entity_poly.entity_id
_entity_poly.type
_entity_poly.pdbx_seq_one_letter_code
_entity_poly.pdbx_strand_id
1 'polypeptide(L)'
;PHPPIIIGGHGATRTPALAARFAAEFNVPFAGLDVVATQYARVRAAAEKAGRDPGDITYSASFVVCAGRDDAEIRRRAGAISREVDELRTNTPLVGTPAEIVDRLGPFVQAGVQRVYLQVLDLADLDHVELFANEVVGQLR
;
A
#
# COMPACT_ATOMS: atom_id res chain seq x y z
N PRO A 1 -6.83 -26.45 8.33
CA PRO A 1 -6.23 -25.16 7.92
C PRO A 1 -5.91 -25.14 6.42
N HIS A 2 -6.43 -24.15 5.69
CA HIS A 2 -6.01 -23.85 4.32
C HIS A 2 -5.10 -22.61 4.33
N PRO A 3 -4.14 -22.47 3.39
CA PRO A 3 -3.38 -21.24 3.25
C PRO A 3 -4.31 -20.02 3.07
N PRO A 4 -3.96 -18.84 3.62
CA PRO A 4 -4.74 -17.62 3.38
C PRO A 4 -4.64 -17.22 1.91
N ILE A 5 -5.78 -16.88 1.30
CA ILE A 5 -5.84 -16.44 -0.10
C ILE A 5 -5.79 -14.91 -0.14
N ILE A 6 -4.84 -14.36 -0.88
CA ILE A 6 -4.76 -12.93 -1.20
C ILE A 6 -5.35 -12.73 -2.59
N ILE A 7 -6.29 -11.80 -2.73
CA ILE A 7 -6.83 -11.38 -4.03
C ILE A 7 -6.53 -9.90 -4.19
N GLY A 8 -6.07 -9.47 -5.36
CA GLY A 8 -5.82 -8.06 -5.60
C GLY A 8 -6.18 -7.61 -7.00
N GLY A 9 -6.29 -6.29 -7.17
CA GLY A 9 -6.49 -5.65 -8.46
C GLY A 9 -7.59 -4.58 -8.46
N HIS A 10 -7.93 -4.12 -9.67
CA HIS A 10 -8.77 -2.94 -9.88
C HIS A 10 -10.14 -3.23 -10.53
N GLY A 11 -10.46 -4.50 -10.78
CA GLY A 11 -11.68 -4.89 -11.49
C GLY A 11 -12.94 -4.53 -10.70
N ALA A 12 -13.93 -3.91 -11.35
CA ALA A 12 -15.13 -3.43 -10.66
C ALA A 12 -16.15 -4.52 -10.28
N THR A 13 -16.08 -5.70 -10.90
CA THR A 13 -17.12 -6.76 -10.77
C THR A 13 -16.54 -8.09 -10.31
N ARG A 14 -15.66 -8.71 -11.10
CA ARG A 14 -15.14 -10.06 -10.76
C ARG A 14 -14.21 -10.04 -9.55
N THR A 15 -13.33 -9.05 -9.47
CA THR A 15 -12.37 -8.91 -8.36
C THR A 15 -13.07 -8.82 -7.00
N PRO A 16 -14.04 -7.91 -6.77
CA PRO A 16 -14.73 -7.85 -5.48
C PRO A 16 -15.58 -9.08 -5.19
N ALA A 17 -16.20 -9.70 -6.20
CA ALA A 17 -16.95 -10.95 -6.01
C ALA A 17 -16.06 -12.12 -5.57
N LEU A 18 -14.86 -12.25 -6.17
CA LEU A 18 -13.89 -13.27 -5.76
C LEU A 18 -13.30 -12.96 -4.38
N ALA A 19 -12.98 -11.69 -4.10
CA ALA A 19 -12.46 -11.28 -2.80
C ALA A 19 -13.46 -11.58 -1.68
N ALA A 20 -14.72 -11.18 -1.86
CA ALA A 20 -15.82 -11.48 -0.92
C ALA A 20 -15.92 -12.98 -0.61
N ARG A 21 -15.82 -13.83 -1.64
CA ARG A 21 -16.01 -15.28 -1.49
C ARG A 21 -14.80 -16.01 -0.88
N PHE A 22 -13.58 -15.56 -1.18
CA PHE A 22 -12.38 -16.37 -0.92
C PHE A 22 -11.24 -15.65 -0.19
N ALA A 23 -11.15 -14.32 -0.26
CA ALA A 23 -9.96 -13.63 0.22
C ALA A 23 -9.89 -13.59 1.74
N ALA A 24 -8.75 -13.95 2.30
CA ALA A 24 -8.34 -13.52 3.64
C ALA A 24 -7.82 -12.08 3.62
N GLU A 25 -7.30 -11.63 2.46
CA GLU A 25 -6.77 -10.29 2.26
C GLU A 25 -7.09 -9.77 0.86
N PHE A 26 -7.51 -8.51 0.77
CA PHE A 26 -7.70 -7.80 -0.49
C PHE A 26 -6.64 -6.71 -0.69
N ASN A 27 -5.83 -6.83 -1.74
CA ASN A 27 -4.76 -5.87 -2.07
C ASN A 27 -5.13 -4.94 -3.25
N VAL A 28 -4.90 -3.64 -3.09
CA VAL A 28 -4.97 -2.67 -4.19
C VAL A 28 -3.54 -2.27 -4.58
N PRO A 29 -3.02 -2.71 -5.74
CA PRO A 29 -1.64 -2.45 -6.10
C PRO A 29 -1.46 -1.12 -6.82
N PHE A 30 -0.54 -0.27 -6.34
CA PHE A 30 -0.03 0.93 -7.03
C PHE A 30 -1.11 1.91 -7.47
N ALA A 31 -2.01 2.29 -6.55
CA ALA A 31 -3.12 3.18 -6.83
C ALA A 31 -3.21 4.34 -5.82
N GLY A 32 -3.73 5.47 -6.28
CA GLY A 32 -4.03 6.62 -5.43
C GLY A 32 -5.21 6.40 -4.49
N LEU A 33 -5.38 7.32 -3.54
CA LEU A 33 -6.37 7.24 -2.46
C LEU A 33 -7.80 6.96 -2.94
N ASP A 34 -8.27 7.70 -3.95
CA ASP A 34 -9.64 7.56 -4.47
C ASP A 34 -9.92 6.16 -5.02
N VAL A 35 -8.93 5.58 -5.68
CA VAL A 35 -9.02 4.23 -6.24
C VAL A 35 -9.02 3.21 -5.11
N VAL A 36 -8.14 3.34 -4.12
CA VAL A 36 -8.11 2.46 -2.93
C VAL A 36 -9.46 2.47 -2.23
N ALA A 37 -9.99 3.66 -1.90
CA ALA A 37 -11.28 3.81 -1.23
C ALA A 37 -12.43 3.19 -2.05
N THR A 38 -12.45 3.45 -3.37
CA THR A 38 -13.45 2.89 -4.28
C THR A 38 -13.41 1.36 -4.32
N GLN A 39 -12.22 0.75 -4.41
CA GLN A 39 -12.10 -0.70 -4.46
C GLN A 39 -12.48 -1.35 -3.13
N TYR A 40 -12.08 -0.75 -2.00
CA TYR A 40 -12.46 -1.26 -0.68
C TYR A 40 -13.98 -1.23 -0.48
N ALA A 41 -14.64 -0.14 -0.88
CA ALA A 41 -16.11 -0.04 -0.83
C ALA A 41 -16.78 -1.14 -1.66
N ARG A 42 -16.26 -1.44 -2.85
CA ARG A 42 -16.78 -2.53 -3.70
C ARG A 42 -16.64 -3.91 -3.04
N VAL A 43 -15.49 -4.17 -2.42
CA VAL A 43 -15.25 -5.44 -1.72
C VAL A 43 -16.13 -5.57 -0.48
N ARG A 44 -16.30 -4.49 0.31
CA ARG A 44 -17.21 -4.46 1.47
C ARG A 44 -18.64 -4.77 1.05
N ALA A 45 -19.16 -4.07 0.05
CA ALA A 45 -20.50 -4.31 -0.47
C ALA A 45 -20.67 -5.74 -1.03
N ALA A 46 -19.65 -6.30 -1.68
CA ALA A 46 -19.69 -7.67 -2.18
C ALA A 46 -19.67 -8.71 -1.05
N ALA A 47 -18.92 -8.47 0.03
CA ALA A 47 -18.90 -9.32 1.22
C ALA A 47 -20.25 -9.31 1.94
N GLU A 48 -20.81 -8.11 2.18
CA GLU A 48 -22.14 -7.95 2.78
C GLU A 48 -23.22 -8.66 1.97
N LYS A 49 -23.23 -8.49 0.64
CA LYS A 49 -24.18 -9.18 -0.25
C LYS A 49 -24.02 -10.71 -0.20
N ALA A 50 -22.82 -11.20 0.07
CA ALA A 50 -22.54 -12.63 0.21
C ALA A 50 -22.82 -13.17 1.64
N GLY A 51 -23.30 -12.33 2.57
CA GLY A 51 -23.52 -12.70 3.97
C GLY A 51 -22.23 -12.91 4.75
N ARG A 52 -21.12 -12.30 4.33
CA ARG A 52 -19.82 -12.35 5.00
C ARG A 52 -19.54 -11.01 5.68
N ASP A 53 -18.99 -11.04 6.89
CA ASP A 53 -18.51 -9.83 7.55
C ASP A 53 -17.30 -9.24 6.77
N PRO A 54 -17.37 -8.00 6.28
CA PRO A 54 -16.22 -7.36 5.65
C PRO A 54 -15.00 -7.23 6.58
N GLY A 55 -15.20 -7.27 7.90
CA GLY A 55 -14.13 -7.31 8.90
C GLY A 55 -13.24 -8.55 8.83
N ASP A 56 -13.73 -9.64 8.22
CA ASP A 56 -12.96 -10.87 8.01
C ASP A 56 -11.93 -10.76 6.86
N ILE A 57 -11.84 -9.61 6.19
CA ILE A 57 -10.91 -9.35 5.09
C ILE A 57 -9.90 -8.29 5.55
N THR A 58 -8.61 -8.64 5.51
CA THR A 58 -7.54 -7.63 5.66
C THR A 58 -7.48 -6.78 4.40
N TYR A 59 -7.47 -5.46 4.53
CA TYR A 59 -7.38 -4.53 3.41
C TYR A 59 -5.96 -4.00 3.28
N SER A 60 -5.29 -4.30 2.17
CA SER A 60 -3.90 -3.91 1.93
C SER A 60 -3.71 -3.07 0.66
N ALA A 61 -2.62 -2.31 0.62
CA ALA A 61 -2.24 -1.52 -0.54
C ALA A 61 -0.74 -1.68 -0.83
N SER A 62 -0.36 -1.67 -2.11
CA SER A 62 1.05 -1.80 -2.53
C SER A 62 1.58 -0.49 -3.09
N PHE A 63 2.78 -0.10 -2.66
CA PHE A 63 3.39 1.17 -3.05
C PHE A 63 4.89 0.99 -3.32
N VAL A 64 5.41 1.72 -4.31
CA VAL A 64 6.85 1.89 -4.51
C VAL A 64 7.39 2.76 -3.38
N VAL A 65 8.50 2.36 -2.76
CA VAL A 65 9.17 3.17 -1.73
C VAL A 65 10.36 3.93 -2.32
N CYS A 66 10.52 5.18 -1.89
CA CYS A 66 11.72 6.00 -2.10
C CYS A 66 11.87 6.94 -0.90
N ALA A 67 12.34 6.38 0.21
CA ALA A 67 12.46 7.07 1.49
C ALA A 67 13.91 7.51 1.66
N GLY A 68 14.16 8.67 2.25
CA GLY A 68 15.50 9.12 2.59
C GLY A 68 15.46 10.11 3.74
N ARG A 69 16.56 10.25 4.50
CA ARG A 69 16.62 11.18 5.64
C ARG A 69 16.64 12.64 5.19
N ASP A 70 17.06 12.87 3.96
CA ASP A 70 17.11 14.17 3.30
C ASP A 70 16.90 14.03 1.79
N ASP A 71 16.84 15.17 1.10
CA ASP A 71 16.65 15.21 -0.35
C ASP A 71 17.80 14.56 -1.15
N ALA A 72 19.02 14.51 -0.60
CA ALA A 72 20.15 13.90 -1.29
C ALA A 72 19.99 12.38 -1.33
N GLU A 73 19.59 11.77 -0.21
CA GLU A 73 19.29 10.35 -0.13
C GLU A 73 18.07 9.97 -0.99
N ILE A 74 17.02 10.79 -0.98
CA ILE A 74 15.83 10.59 -1.83
C ILE A 74 16.22 10.61 -3.32
N ARG A 75 16.99 11.61 -3.77
CA ARG A 75 17.46 11.69 -5.17
C ARG A 75 18.35 10.52 -5.55
N ARG A 76 19.26 10.10 -4.66
CA ARG A 76 20.14 8.94 -4.88
C ARG A 76 19.32 7.67 -5.10
N ARG A 77 18.33 7.41 -4.23
CA ARG A 77 17.46 6.22 -4.32
C ARG A 77 16.55 6.26 -5.53
N ALA A 78 15.99 7.42 -5.88
CA ALA A 78 15.21 7.58 -7.11
C ALA A 78 16.06 7.29 -8.36
N GLY A 79 17.29 7.81 -8.39
CA GLY A 79 18.24 7.57 -9.47
C GLY A 79 18.63 6.09 -9.63
N ALA A 80 18.81 5.37 -8.52
CA ALA A 80 19.14 3.94 -8.53
C ALA A 80 18.07 3.06 -9.22
N ILE A 81 16.82 3.53 -9.25
CA ILE A 81 15.69 2.84 -9.89
C ILE A 81 15.24 3.51 -11.19
N SER A 82 16.04 4.44 -11.72
CA SER A 82 15.78 5.21 -12.94
C SER A 82 14.43 5.95 -12.93
N ARG A 83 14.12 6.62 -11.82
CA ARG A 83 12.90 7.42 -11.63
C ARG A 83 13.23 8.85 -11.21
N GLU A 84 12.33 9.76 -11.56
CA GLU A 84 12.39 11.15 -11.08
C GLU A 84 11.62 11.31 -9.76
N VAL A 85 12.15 12.16 -8.85
CA VAL A 85 11.53 12.36 -7.52
C VAL A 85 10.11 12.93 -7.65
N ASP A 86 9.88 13.86 -8.58
CA ASP A 86 8.56 14.49 -8.77
C ASP A 86 7.52 13.51 -9.34
N GLU A 87 7.96 12.58 -10.21
CA GLU A 87 7.12 11.47 -10.69
C GLU A 87 6.70 10.58 -9.50
N LEU A 88 7.65 10.18 -8.67
CA LEU A 88 7.37 9.36 -7.49
C LEU A 88 6.43 10.07 -6.52
N ARG A 89 6.62 11.37 -6.27
CA ARG A 89 5.77 12.18 -5.37
C ARG A 89 4.30 12.23 -5.80
N THR A 90 4.03 12.00 -7.08
CA THR A 90 2.67 11.92 -7.65
C THR A 90 2.09 10.51 -7.59
N ASN A 91 2.94 9.48 -7.69
CA ASN A 91 2.51 8.09 -7.89
C ASN A 91 2.46 7.25 -6.61
N THR A 92 3.15 7.65 -5.54
CA THR A 92 3.22 6.88 -4.29
C THR A 92 3.18 7.77 -3.05
N PRO A 93 2.52 7.33 -1.95
CA PRO A 93 2.64 8.00 -0.66
C PRO A 93 3.99 7.72 0.03
N LEU A 94 4.78 6.75 -0.43
CA LEU A 94 6.01 6.29 0.23
C LEU A 94 7.29 6.94 -0.33
N VAL A 95 7.23 8.23 -0.65
CA VAL A 95 8.39 9.00 -1.08
C VAL A 95 8.57 10.25 -0.22
N GLY A 96 9.80 10.49 0.22
CA GLY A 96 10.13 11.59 1.12
C GLY A 96 10.90 11.15 2.35
N THR A 97 10.97 12.06 3.32
CA THR A 97 11.43 11.78 4.67
C THR A 97 10.45 10.90 5.43
N PRO A 98 10.88 10.21 6.50
CA PRO A 98 9.97 9.38 7.29
C PRO A 98 8.72 10.11 7.78
N ALA A 99 8.86 11.37 8.22
CA ALA A 99 7.73 12.20 8.63
C ALA A 99 6.76 12.51 7.47
N GLU A 100 7.29 12.92 6.30
CA GLU A 100 6.45 13.15 5.11
C GLU A 100 5.70 11.88 4.69
N ILE A 101 6.34 10.71 4.78
CA ILE A 101 5.71 9.43 4.43
C ILE A 101 4.58 9.09 5.42
N VAL A 102 4.78 9.30 6.72
CA VAL A 102 3.74 9.10 7.74
C VAL A 102 2.53 10.00 7.46
N ASP A 103 2.76 11.28 7.20
CA ASP A 103 1.70 12.24 6.87
C ASP A 103 0.94 11.82 5.60
N ARG A 104 1.67 11.39 4.55
CA ARG A 104 1.08 10.91 3.29
C ARG A 104 0.32 9.60 3.45
N LEU A 105 0.71 8.74 4.38
CA LEU A 105 -0.02 7.50 4.70
C LEU A 105 -1.28 7.73 5.52
N GLY A 106 -1.35 8.81 6.30
CA GLY A 106 -2.50 9.14 7.15
C GLY A 106 -3.86 9.00 6.44
N PRO A 107 -4.10 9.64 5.29
CA PRO A 107 -5.34 9.50 4.53
C PRO A 107 -5.65 8.05 4.09
N PHE A 108 -4.63 7.26 3.76
CA PHE A 108 -4.81 5.85 3.38
C PHE A 108 -5.21 4.99 4.56
N VAL A 109 -4.63 5.24 5.75
CA VAL A 109 -5.04 4.59 6.99
C VAL A 109 -6.51 4.92 7.30
N GLN A 110 -6.92 6.19 7.17
CA GLN A 110 -8.31 6.60 7.36
C GLN A 110 -9.26 5.96 6.33
N ALA A 111 -8.80 5.73 5.10
CA ALA A 111 -9.56 4.99 4.07
C ALA A 111 -9.64 3.47 4.34
N GLY A 112 -8.98 2.97 5.39
CA GLY A 112 -9.06 1.59 5.85
C GLY A 112 -7.92 0.69 5.39
N VAL A 113 -6.79 1.25 4.94
CA VAL A 113 -5.58 0.46 4.68
C VAL A 113 -5.05 -0.07 6.02
N GLN A 114 -4.97 -1.39 6.15
CA GLN A 114 -4.50 -2.09 7.34
C GLN A 114 -3.09 -2.68 7.15
N ARG A 115 -2.65 -2.83 5.89
CA ARG A 115 -1.34 -3.39 5.55
C ARG A 115 -0.77 -2.72 4.32
N VAL A 116 0.49 -2.33 4.38
CA VAL A 116 1.24 -1.76 3.26
C VAL A 116 2.24 -2.79 2.75
N TYR A 117 2.23 -3.02 1.44
CA TYR A 117 3.23 -3.82 0.73
C TYR A 117 4.28 -2.86 0.20
N LEU A 118 5.48 -2.99 0.74
CA LEU A 118 6.63 -2.15 0.41
C LEU A 118 7.34 -2.71 -0.82
N GLN A 119 7.18 -2.07 -1.98
CA GLN A 119 7.95 -2.45 -3.17
C GLN A 119 9.29 -1.72 -3.17
N VAL A 120 10.34 -2.46 -2.82
CA VAL A 120 11.74 -2.06 -2.93
C VAL A 120 12.26 -2.52 -4.28
N LEU A 121 12.74 -1.60 -5.11
CA LEU A 121 13.21 -1.91 -6.47
C LEU A 121 14.74 -2.05 -6.55
N ASP A 122 15.49 -1.34 -5.70
CA ASP A 122 16.90 -1.60 -5.47
C ASP A 122 17.05 -2.61 -4.32
N LEU A 123 17.18 -3.89 -4.66
CA LEU A 123 17.24 -4.97 -3.68
C LEU A 123 18.58 -5.03 -2.92
N ALA A 124 19.58 -4.24 -3.32
CA ALA A 124 20.86 -4.16 -2.61
C ALA A 124 20.86 -3.12 -1.48
N ASP A 125 19.95 -2.14 -1.51
CA ASP A 125 19.83 -1.08 -0.50
C ASP A 125 19.03 -1.57 0.72
N LEU A 126 19.67 -2.40 1.55
CA LEU A 126 19.06 -2.90 2.79
C LEU A 126 18.82 -1.77 3.82
N ASP A 127 19.65 -0.72 3.77
CA ASP A 127 19.50 0.47 4.63
C ASP A 127 18.17 1.19 4.35
N HIS A 128 17.61 1.04 3.14
CA HIS A 128 16.30 1.59 2.80
C HIS A 128 15.18 0.87 3.55
N VAL A 129 15.27 -0.45 3.65
CA VAL A 129 14.31 -1.27 4.42
C VAL A 129 14.45 -0.96 5.90
N GLU A 130 15.68 -0.86 6.41
CA GLU A 130 15.94 -0.51 7.81
C GLU A 130 15.40 0.87 8.16
N LEU A 131 15.64 1.89 7.31
CA LEU A 131 15.08 3.23 7.47
C LEU A 131 13.55 3.19 7.59
N PHE A 132 12.89 2.48 6.67
CA PHE A 132 11.42 2.40 6.69
C PHE A 132 10.91 1.68 7.95
N ALA A 133 11.53 0.57 8.33
CA ALA A 133 11.13 -0.21 9.51
C ALA A 133 11.30 0.57 10.82
N ASN A 134 12.42 1.27 10.98
CA ASN A 134 12.75 1.95 12.23
C ASN A 134 12.10 3.34 12.33
N GLU A 135 12.10 4.11 11.24
CA GLU A 135 11.71 5.51 11.28
C GLU A 135 10.28 5.76 10.75
N VAL A 136 9.69 4.89 9.91
CA VAL A 136 8.29 5.05 9.45
C VAL A 136 7.35 4.19 10.27
N VAL A 137 7.58 2.87 10.31
CA VAL A 137 6.68 1.94 11.02
C VAL A 137 6.64 2.24 12.52
N GLY A 138 7.74 2.70 13.11
CA GLY A 138 7.78 3.11 14.52
C GLY A 138 6.81 4.24 14.90
N GLN A 139 6.40 5.08 13.94
CA GLN A 139 5.50 6.21 14.16
C GLN A 139 4.01 5.87 13.93
N LEU A 140 3.72 4.71 13.31
CA LEU A 140 2.36 4.26 12.97
C LEU A 140 1.80 3.22 13.96
N ARG A 141 2.52 2.96 15.06
CA ARG A 141 2.15 1.98 16.10
C ARG A 141 1.22 2.55 17.15
#